data_AF-A0A1Y4VJS4-F1
#
_entry.id   AF-A0A1Y4VJS4-F1
#
_cell.length_a   1.000
_cell.length_b   1.000
_cell.length_c   1.000
_cell.angle_alpha   90.00
_cell.angle_beta   90.00
_cell.angle_gamma   90.00
#
_symmetry.space_group_name_H-M   'P 1'
#
loop_
_entity.id
_entity.type
_entity.pdbx_description
1 polymer ?
#
loop_
_entity_poly.entity_id
_entity_poly.type
_entity_poly.pdbx_seq_one_letter_code
_entity_poly.pdbx_strand_id
1 'polypeptide(L)' 'MRPPAIEHSTREERRQYIAETFRCRNNCELCGICRVYNGKDPLIVYEPYIEGKEEFYEIAGRYR' A
#
# COMPACT_ATOMS: atom_id res chain seq x y z
N MET A 1 -0.88 -11.83 4.21
CA MET A 1 -1.50 -10.98 5.25
C MET A 1 -2.64 -10.20 4.62
N ARG A 2 -3.75 -9.98 5.35
CA ARG A 2 -4.83 -9.08 4.91
C ARG A 2 -4.51 -7.64 5.35
N PRO A 3 -4.95 -6.62 4.59
CA PRO A 3 -4.82 -5.23 5.02
C PRO A 3 -5.60 -5.00 6.33
N PRO A 4 -4.99 -4.36 7.35
CA PRO A 4 -5.68 -3.95 8.57
C PRO A 4 -6.91 -3.07 8.28
N ALA A 5 -8.06 -3.39 8.87
CA ALA A 5 -9.28 -2.59 8.70
C ALA A 5 -9.14 -1.22 9.40
N ILE A 6 -9.62 -0.15 8.78
CA ILE A 6 -9.48 1.22 9.31
C ILE A 6 -10.13 1.36 10.69
N GLU A 7 -11.29 0.73 10.91
CA GLU A 7 -12.05 0.78 12.16
C GLU A 7 -11.37 0.07 13.35
N HIS A 8 -10.46 -0.86 13.06
CA HIS A 8 -9.86 -1.76 14.05
C HIS A 8 -8.33 -1.73 14.04
N SER A 9 -7.72 -0.74 13.38
CA SER A 9 -6.27 -0.60 13.31
C SER A 9 -5.82 0.83 13.48
N THR A 10 -4.61 0.97 13.98
CA THR A 10 -3.91 2.22 14.11
C THR A 10 -3.32 2.67 12.77
N ARG A 11 -3.01 3.95 12.68
CA ARG A 11 -2.24 4.50 11.56
C ARG A 11 -0.89 3.79 11.38
N GLU A 12 -0.22 3.46 12.49
CA GLU A 12 1.10 2.83 12.45
C GLU A 12 1.03 1.40 11.93
N GLU A 13 0.04 0.60 12.35
CA GLU A 13 -0.18 -0.75 11.83
C GLU A 13 -0.44 -0.73 10.32
N ARG A 14 -1.24 0.22 9.83
CA ARG A 14 -1.51 0.36 8.40
C ARG A 14 -0.28 0.81 7.62
N ARG A 15 0.50 1.75 8.18
CA ARG A 15 1.78 2.19 7.59
C ARG A 15 2.77 1.03 7.50
N GLN A 16 2.94 0.25 8.58
CA GLN A 16 3.82 -0.92 8.60
C GLN A 16 3.36 -1.98 7.60
N TYR A 17 2.06 -2.25 7.52
CA TYR A 17 1.51 -3.17 6.54
C TYR A 17 1.89 -2.77 5.11
N ILE A 18 1.76 -1.50 4.72
CA ILE A 18 2.16 -1.02 3.39
C ILE A 18 3.68 -1.16 3.20
N ALA A 19 4.48 -0.74 4.18
CA ALA A 19 5.94 -0.81 4.11
C ALA A 19 6.45 -2.25 3.94
N GLU A 20 5.85 -3.22 4.62
CA GLU A 20 6.22 -4.63 4.53
C GLU A 20 5.70 -5.29 3.25
N THR A 21 4.46 -4.98 2.87
CA THR A 21 3.79 -5.57 1.70
C THR A 21 4.48 -5.15 0.41
N PHE A 22 4.84 -3.88 0.29
CA PHE A 22 5.43 -3.32 -0.92
C PHE A 22 6.93 -3.03 -0.79
N ARG A 23 7.60 -3.66 0.18
CA ARG A 23 9.05 -3.53 0.36
C ARG A 23 9.77 -3.92 -0.93
N CYS A 24 10.61 -3.04 -1.46
CA CYS A 24 11.44 -3.37 -2.61
C CYS A 24 12.39 -4.53 -2.25
N ARG A 25 12.37 -5.58 -3.06
CA ARG A 25 13.27 -6.75 -2.94
C ARG A 25 14.29 -6.83 -4.08
N ASN A 26 14.42 -5.76 -4.88
CA ASN A 26 15.28 -5.68 -6.07
C ASN A 26 15.04 -6.80 -7.10
N ASN A 27 13.86 -7.42 -7.09
CA ASN A 27 13.47 -8.45 -8.04
C ASN A 27 12.47 -7.87 -9.06
N CYS A 28 12.90 -6.86 -9.81
CA CYS A 28 12.02 -6.02 -10.62
C CYS A 28 11.25 -6.78 -11.70
N GLU A 29 11.87 -7.77 -12.33
CA GLU A 29 11.27 -8.61 -13.38
C GLU A 29 10.03 -9.36 -12.89
N LEU A 30 10.02 -9.79 -11.62
CA LEU A 30 8.90 -10.52 -11.02
C LEU A 30 7.99 -9.63 -10.17
N CYS A 31 8.49 -8.51 -9.67
CA CYS A 31 7.78 -7.62 -8.76
C CYS A 31 6.83 -6.66 -9.47
N GLY A 32 7.33 -5.87 -10.43
CA GLY A 32 6.52 -4.91 -11.19
C GLY A 32 5.86 -3.76 -10.40
N ILE A 33 5.91 -3.73 -9.06
CA ILE A 33 5.20 -2.75 -8.21
C ILE A 33 5.52 -1.30 -8.59
N CYS A 34 6.79 -0.99 -8.87
CA CYS A 34 7.17 0.36 -9.31
C CYS A 34 6.51 0.75 -10.63
N ARG A 35 6.27 -0.19 -11.55
CA ARG A 35 5.56 0.10 -12.81
C ARG A 35 4.08 0.36 -12.55
N VAL A 36 3.44 -0.46 -11.72
CA VAL A 36 2.02 -0.32 -11.34
C VAL A 36 1.75 1.07 -10.74
N TYR A 37 2.62 1.52 -9.84
CA TYR A 37 2.47 2.83 -9.18
C TYR A 37 3.18 3.98 -9.89
N ASN A 38 3.59 3.83 -11.16
CA ASN A 38 4.28 4.86 -11.94
C ASN A 38 5.51 5.46 -11.22
N GLY A 39 6.27 4.63 -10.52
CA GLY A 39 7.45 5.00 -9.77
C GLY A 39 7.18 5.67 -8.42
N LYS A 40 5.91 5.85 -8.03
CA LYS A 40 5.56 6.44 -6.73
C LYS A 40 5.81 5.45 -5.60
N ASP A 41 6.24 5.98 -4.45
CA ASP A 41 6.36 5.22 -3.21
C ASP A 41 4.96 4.71 -2.78
N PRO A 42 4.78 3.41 -2.52
CA PRO A 42 3.55 2.86 -1.98
C PRO A 42 3.04 3.57 -0.72
N LEU A 43 3.94 4.09 0.14
CA LEU A 43 3.55 4.86 1.32
C LEU A 43 2.85 6.18 0.97
N ILE A 44 3.18 6.77 -0.18
CA ILE A 44 2.50 7.97 -0.69
C ILE A 44 1.18 7.56 -1.36
N VAL A 45 1.18 6.48 -2.15
CA VAL A 45 -0.02 5.99 -2.84
C VAL A 45 -1.13 5.62 -1.84
N TYR A 46 -0.76 4.96 -0.74
CA TYR A 46 -1.69 4.50 0.29
C TYR A 46 -1.81 5.47 1.47
N GLU A 47 -1.35 6.72 1.35
CA GLU A 47 -1.53 7.73 2.41
C GLU A 47 -3.00 7.88 2.84
N PRO A 48 -4.01 7.94 1.94
CA PRO A 48 -5.41 8.00 2.37
C PRO A 48 -5.85 6.79 3.20
N TYR A 49 -5.33 5.60 2.89
CA TYR A 49 -5.58 4.40 3.68
C TYR A 49 -4.84 4.41 5.01
N ILE A 50 -3.61 4.89 5.07
CA ILE A 50 -2.84 5.04 6.31
C ILE A 50 -3.52 6.04 7.26
N GLU A 51 -4.06 7.13 6.72
CA GLU A 51 -4.78 8.16 7.48
C GLU A 51 -6.23 7.77 7.83
N GLY A 52 -6.77 6.70 7.22
CA GLY A 52 -8.12 6.19 7.52
C GLY A 52 -9.24 6.92 6.81
N LYS A 53 -8.92 7.51 5.66
CA LYS A 53 -9.85 8.26 4.82
C LYS A 53 -10.45 7.39 3.72
N GLU A 54 -9.72 6.37 3.26
CA GLU A 54 -10.14 5.50 2.15
C GLU A 54 -9.70 4.05 2.36
N GLU A 55 -10.52 3.10 1.94
CA GLU A 55 -10.22 1.66 2.04
C GLU A 55 -9.07 1.22 1.12
N PHE A 56 -8.30 0.23 1.57
CA PHE A 56 -7.15 -0.30 0.81
C PHE A 56 -7.53 -0.73 -0.62
N TYR A 57 -8.65 -1.45 -0.76
CA TYR A 57 -9.08 -2.00 -2.05
C TYR A 57 -9.59 -0.94 -3.02
N GLU A 58 -10.13 0.17 -2.52
CA GLU A 58 -10.54 1.32 -3.33
C GLU A 58 -9.33 1.97 -4.00
N ILE A 59 -8.24 2.17 -3.24
CA ILE A 59 -6.99 2.72 -3.78
C ILE A 59 -6.36 1.73 -4.76
N ALA A 60 -6.27 0.45 -4.40
CA ALA A 60 -5.70 -0.58 -5.26
C ALA A 60 -6.43 -0.71 -6.61
N GLY A 61 -7.76 -0.51 -6.61
CA GLY A 61 -8.58 -0.51 -7.81
C GLY A 61 -8.23 0.59 -8.83
N ARG A 62 -7.65 1.72 -8.40
CA ARG A 62 -7.26 2.83 -9.29
C ARG A 62 -6.02 2.56 -10.13
N TYR A 63 -5.21 1.58 -9.75
CA TYR A 63 -3.94 1.25 -10.39
C TYR A 63 -3.98 -0.11 -11.10
N ARG A 64 -5.18 -0.63 -11.38
CA ARG A 64 -5.40 -1.83 -12.20
C ARG A 64 -5.40 -1.53 -13.69
#